data_AF-A0A955QXJ3-F1
#
_entry.id   AF-A0A955QXJ3-F1
#
_cell.length_a   1.000
_cell.length_b   1.000
_cell.length_c   1.000
_cell.angle_alpha   90.00
_cell.angle_beta   90.00
_cell.angle_gamma   90.00
#
_symmetry.space_group_name_H-M   'P 1'
#
loop_
_entity.id
_entity.type
_entity.pdbx_description
1 polymer ?
#
loop_
_entity_poly.entity_id
_entity_poly.type
_entity_poly.pdbx_seq_one_letter_code
_entity_poly.pdbx_strand_id
1 'polypeptide(L)'
;MGSLKIVLSAMVLVAFTQGCTTNLKPIQDFANLSVESAQYTTLVDEYLEFPKRQKRYQPPSRHANLDAMAQDRATQKTSLLLRQSIIETYMKSLGRLAADEVVDNTEELAQLSAALESQTPTIPKEAEAFKKIAGIVTTVAVKRWRQDQLQNLIEQANTPIQQVLESLHRIVSDGFGGDLQTEEAAIQNYYMTLIMESQDPAGKAALAEWKDLRMSQVHERSEAVQIYGKVLDQISDGHQRLFDQRQNLTK
;
A
#
# COMPACT_ATOMS: atom_id res chain seq x y z
N MET A 1 9.98 62.00 -36.05
CA MET A 1 9.15 61.21 -35.10
C MET A 1 9.28 59.75 -35.48
N GLY A 2 9.71 58.90 -34.54
CA GLY A 2 10.00 57.48 -34.76
C GLY A 2 11.35 57.10 -34.17
N SER A 3 11.35 56.85 -32.86
CA SER A 3 12.51 56.74 -31.96
C SER A 3 13.34 55.45 -32.08
N LEU A 4 14.65 55.67 -32.04
CA LEU A 4 15.77 54.78 -31.72
C LEU A 4 15.52 53.86 -30.51
N LYS A 5 15.86 52.56 -30.60
CA LYS A 5 16.32 51.75 -29.46
C LYS A 5 17.40 50.73 -29.87
N ILE A 6 18.60 50.99 -29.39
CA ILE A 6 19.73 50.05 -29.25
C ILE A 6 19.47 49.20 -28.00
N VAL A 7 19.63 47.88 -28.08
CA VAL A 7 19.88 46.99 -26.92
C VAL A 7 20.83 45.90 -27.43
N LEU A 8 22.14 46.11 -27.37
CA LEU A 8 23.09 45.65 -26.34
C LEU A 8 22.97 44.16 -25.99
N SER A 9 24.01 43.41 -26.37
CA SER A 9 24.36 42.06 -25.91
C SER A 9 24.34 41.93 -24.40
N ALA A 10 23.85 40.78 -23.91
CA ALA A 10 24.36 40.15 -22.70
C ALA A 10 24.35 38.63 -22.91
N MET A 11 25.54 38.14 -23.27
CA MET A 11 25.94 36.73 -23.22
C MET A 11 25.86 36.29 -21.75
N VAL A 12 24.78 35.61 -21.36
CA VAL A 12 24.70 34.93 -20.07
C VAL A 12 25.24 33.51 -20.27
N LEU A 13 26.46 33.35 -19.78
CA LEU A 13 27.11 32.08 -19.48
C LEU A 13 26.14 31.19 -18.68
N VAL A 14 25.55 30.18 -19.32
CA VAL A 14 24.96 29.05 -18.60
C VAL A 14 26.11 28.10 -18.26
N ALA A 15 26.88 28.51 -17.26
CA ALA A 15 27.83 27.66 -16.56
C ALA A 15 27.33 27.56 -15.12
N PHE A 16 26.38 26.67 -14.87
CA PHE A 16 26.07 26.23 -13.53
C PHE A 16 25.90 24.70 -13.51
N THR A 17 26.91 24.10 -12.90
CA THR A 17 26.82 22.99 -11.95
C THR A 17 26.31 21.66 -12.48
N GLN A 18 27.28 20.78 -12.73
CA GLN A 18 27.19 19.37 -12.36
C GLN A 18 26.88 19.28 -10.86
N GLY A 19 25.60 19.42 -10.50
CA GLY A 19 25.06 19.15 -9.18
C GLY A 19 24.36 17.80 -9.22
N CYS A 20 24.75 16.92 -8.31
CA CYS A 20 24.24 15.59 -8.06
C CYS A 20 22.78 15.38 -8.49
N THR A 21 22.56 14.46 -9.44
CA THR A 21 21.24 13.88 -9.68
C THR A 21 20.86 13.07 -8.44
N THR A 22 20.24 13.70 -7.45
CA THR A 22 19.49 13.01 -6.40
C THR A 22 18.53 12.09 -7.13
N ASN A 23 18.64 10.79 -6.88
CA ASN A 23 17.78 9.80 -7.49
C ASN A 23 16.35 10.04 -6.99
N LEU A 24 15.57 10.86 -7.70
CA LEU A 24 14.18 11.20 -7.40
C LEU A 24 13.22 10.05 -7.75
N LYS A 25 13.73 8.89 -8.15
CA LYS A 25 12.94 7.69 -8.43
C LYS A 25 11.99 7.30 -7.28
N PRO A 26 12.36 7.38 -5.98
CA PRO A 26 11.41 7.15 -4.90
C PRO A 26 10.21 8.12 -4.88
N ILE A 27 10.39 9.35 -5.39
CA ILE A 27 9.33 10.37 -5.52
C ILE A 27 8.53 10.16 -6.83
N GLN A 28 9.12 9.58 -7.86
CA GLN A 28 8.40 9.16 -9.07
C GLN A 28 7.63 7.85 -8.88
N ASP A 29 8.18 6.88 -8.16
CA ASP A 29 7.49 5.66 -7.73
C ASP A 29 6.26 6.05 -6.89
N PHE A 30 6.35 7.13 -6.11
CA PHE A 30 5.23 7.74 -5.40
C PHE A 30 4.11 8.30 -6.30
N ALA A 31 4.36 8.67 -7.56
CA ALA A 31 3.28 9.06 -8.47
C ALA A 31 2.41 7.87 -8.91
N ASN A 32 2.89 6.63 -8.76
CA ASN A 32 2.13 5.42 -9.06
C ASN A 32 1.17 5.00 -7.94
N LEU A 33 1.19 5.70 -6.79
CA LEU A 33 0.40 5.36 -5.60
C LEU A 33 -1.09 5.19 -5.89
N SER A 34 -1.67 6.02 -6.75
CA SER A 34 -3.12 5.97 -7.01
C SER A 34 -3.57 4.65 -7.64
N VAL A 35 -2.69 4.00 -8.42
CA VAL A 35 -2.94 2.67 -8.98
C VAL A 35 -2.78 1.60 -7.88
N GLU A 36 -1.78 1.77 -7.03
CA GLU A 36 -1.51 0.88 -5.89
C GLU A 36 -2.64 0.91 -4.85
N SER A 37 -3.25 2.08 -4.59
CA SER A 37 -4.42 2.26 -3.71
C SER A 37 -5.62 1.43 -4.18
N ALA A 38 -5.91 1.48 -5.49
CA ALA A 38 -7.03 0.75 -6.08
C ALA A 38 -6.78 -0.77 -6.06
N GLN A 39 -5.54 -1.18 -6.34
CA GLN A 39 -5.12 -2.58 -6.22
C GLN A 39 -5.26 -3.08 -4.77
N TYR A 40 -4.80 -2.30 -3.79
CA TYR A 40 -4.90 -2.68 -2.38
C TYR A 40 -6.36 -2.80 -1.91
N THR A 41 -7.23 -1.87 -2.30
CA THR A 41 -8.66 -1.95 -1.97
C THR A 41 -9.27 -3.26 -2.50
N THR A 42 -8.88 -3.65 -3.73
CA THR A 42 -9.29 -4.92 -4.33
C THR A 42 -8.78 -6.11 -3.51
N LEU A 43 -7.50 -6.12 -3.11
CA LEU A 43 -6.93 -7.18 -2.27
C LEU A 43 -7.66 -7.31 -0.92
N VAL A 44 -8.02 -6.18 -0.30
CA VAL A 44 -8.82 -6.19 0.94
C VAL A 44 -10.19 -6.81 0.69
N ASP A 45 -10.91 -6.39 -0.35
CA ASP A 45 -12.22 -6.97 -0.67
C ASP A 45 -12.12 -8.47 -0.96
N GLU A 46 -11.07 -8.91 -1.65
CA GLU A 46 -10.83 -10.34 -1.89
C GLU A 46 -10.53 -11.14 -0.62
N TYR A 47 -9.78 -10.56 0.31
CA TYR A 47 -9.53 -11.12 1.64
C TYR A 47 -10.83 -11.25 2.44
N LEU A 48 -11.72 -10.24 2.39
CA LEU A 48 -13.02 -10.29 3.07
C LEU A 48 -13.96 -11.34 2.45
N GLU A 49 -13.90 -11.53 1.14
CA GLU A 49 -14.74 -12.47 0.41
C GLU A 49 -14.23 -13.93 0.44
N PHE A 50 -12.98 -14.16 0.86
CA PHE A 50 -12.40 -15.51 0.94
C PHE A 50 -13.29 -16.52 1.67
N PRO A 51 -13.82 -16.26 2.89
CA PRO A 51 -14.58 -17.28 3.60
C PRO A 51 -15.87 -17.69 2.86
N LYS A 52 -16.49 -16.73 2.14
CA LYS A 52 -17.68 -16.99 1.32
C LYS A 52 -17.35 -17.85 0.10
N ARG A 53 -16.26 -17.53 -0.62
CA ARG A 53 -15.79 -18.34 -1.76
C ARG A 53 -15.39 -19.74 -1.32
N GLN A 54 -14.71 -19.84 -0.18
CA GLN A 54 -14.17 -21.08 0.35
C GLN A 54 -15.27 -22.10 0.70
N LYS A 55 -16.48 -21.66 1.07
CA LYS A 55 -17.62 -22.56 1.32
C LYS A 55 -17.94 -23.49 0.15
N ARG A 56 -17.68 -23.06 -1.08
CA ARG A 56 -17.92 -23.87 -2.28
C ARG A 56 -17.11 -25.17 -2.28
N TYR A 57 -15.92 -25.11 -1.71
CA TYR A 57 -14.92 -26.18 -1.77
C TYR A 57 -14.78 -26.93 -0.44
N GLN A 58 -15.64 -26.61 0.54
CA GLN A 58 -15.57 -27.15 1.90
C GLN A 58 -16.87 -27.86 2.29
N PRO A 59 -16.80 -28.93 3.10
CA PRO A 59 -17.98 -29.64 3.56
C PRO A 59 -18.86 -28.75 4.46
N PRO A 60 -20.18 -29.04 4.57
CA PRO A 60 -21.11 -28.25 5.39
C PRO A 60 -20.68 -28.08 6.84
N SER A 61 -19.96 -29.06 7.41
CA SER A 61 -19.42 -29.01 8.77
C SER A 61 -18.44 -27.85 9.01
N ARG A 62 -17.85 -27.28 7.96
CA ARG A 62 -16.95 -26.12 8.05
C ARG A 62 -17.66 -24.78 7.87
N HIS A 63 -18.92 -24.76 7.43
CA HIS A 63 -19.59 -23.52 7.00
C HIS A 63 -19.79 -22.54 8.15
N ALA A 64 -20.13 -23.00 9.35
CA ALA A 64 -20.30 -22.14 10.52
C ALA A 64 -19.01 -21.39 10.89
N ASN A 65 -17.85 -22.05 10.78
CA ASN A 65 -16.56 -21.42 11.04
C ASN A 65 -16.23 -20.37 9.96
N LEU A 66 -16.56 -20.65 8.70
CA LEU A 66 -16.37 -19.70 7.60
C LEU A 66 -17.31 -18.48 7.73
N ASP A 67 -18.52 -18.66 8.26
CA ASP A 67 -19.42 -17.54 8.57
C ASP A 67 -18.88 -16.66 9.69
N ALA A 68 -18.41 -17.27 10.79
CA ALA A 68 -17.78 -16.53 11.88
C ALA A 68 -16.55 -15.76 11.39
N MET A 69 -15.73 -16.37 10.53
CA MET A 69 -14.57 -15.73 9.90
C MET A 69 -14.96 -14.56 9.00
N ALA A 70 -16.04 -14.68 8.23
CA ALA A 70 -16.54 -13.57 7.41
C ALA A 70 -17.00 -12.38 8.26
N GLN A 71 -17.67 -12.65 9.39
CA GLN A 71 -18.10 -11.62 10.33
C GLN A 71 -16.91 -10.91 10.98
N ASP A 72 -15.94 -11.69 11.47
CA ASP A 72 -14.71 -11.14 12.07
C ASP A 72 -13.96 -10.24 11.08
N ARG A 73 -13.75 -10.73 9.85
CA ARG A 73 -13.08 -9.97 8.80
C ARG A 73 -13.81 -8.69 8.40
N ALA A 74 -15.14 -8.70 8.37
CA ALA A 74 -15.92 -7.50 8.08
C ALA A 74 -15.59 -6.37 9.09
N THR A 75 -15.29 -6.70 10.35
CA THR A 75 -14.88 -5.71 11.35
C THR A 75 -13.45 -5.17 11.12
N GLN A 76 -12.62 -5.90 10.37
CA GLN A 76 -11.23 -5.53 10.11
C GLN A 76 -11.07 -4.58 8.90
N LYS A 77 -12.07 -4.49 8.01
CA LYS A 77 -12.00 -3.74 6.74
C LYS A 77 -11.46 -2.33 6.93
N THR A 78 -12.03 -1.58 7.87
CA THR A 78 -11.62 -0.20 8.14
C THR A 78 -10.17 -0.13 8.60
N SER A 79 -9.71 -1.06 9.44
CA SER A 79 -8.32 -1.09 9.91
C SER A 79 -7.32 -1.38 8.80
N LEU A 80 -7.68 -2.27 7.87
CA LEU A 80 -6.84 -2.63 6.73
C LEU A 80 -6.66 -1.43 5.79
N LEU A 81 -7.77 -0.80 5.39
CA LEU A 81 -7.74 0.39 4.53
C LEU A 81 -7.03 1.58 5.21
N LEU A 82 -7.14 1.70 6.52
CA LEU A 82 -6.48 2.76 7.27
C LEU A 82 -4.95 2.68 7.21
N ARG A 83 -4.36 1.48 7.27
CA ARG A 83 -2.90 1.28 7.14
C ARG A 83 -2.37 1.87 5.84
N GLN A 84 -3.08 1.59 4.75
CA GLN A 84 -2.73 2.12 3.45
C GLN A 84 -2.89 3.64 3.40
N SER A 85 -4.03 4.17 3.85
CA SER A 85 -4.27 5.62 3.89
C SER A 85 -3.20 6.40 4.65
N ILE A 86 -2.64 5.83 5.71
CA ILE A 86 -1.53 6.43 6.47
C ILE A 86 -0.26 6.51 5.64
N ILE A 87 0.11 5.42 4.97
CA ILE A 87 1.28 5.37 4.08
C ILE A 87 1.11 6.43 2.98
N GLU A 88 -0.08 6.50 2.38
CA GLU A 88 -0.37 7.45 1.30
C GLU A 88 -0.29 8.90 1.77
N THR A 89 -0.91 9.21 2.91
CA THR A 89 -0.90 10.55 3.50
C THR A 89 0.52 10.97 3.85
N TYR A 90 1.30 10.08 4.48
CA TYR A 90 2.69 10.33 4.81
C TYR A 90 3.52 10.64 3.55
N MET A 91 3.44 9.76 2.55
CA MET A 91 4.23 9.89 1.35
C MET A 91 3.82 11.11 0.50
N LYS A 92 2.53 11.47 0.48
CA LYS A 92 2.01 12.72 -0.14
C LYS A 92 2.56 13.96 0.54
N SER A 93 2.63 13.95 1.85
CA SER A 93 3.25 15.03 2.63
C SER A 93 4.72 15.19 2.28
N LEU A 94 5.44 14.07 2.22
CA LEU A 94 6.84 14.02 1.86
C LEU A 94 7.09 14.55 0.44
N GLY A 95 6.29 14.13 -0.54
CA GLY A 95 6.36 14.60 -1.92
C GLY A 95 6.09 16.10 -2.07
N ARG A 96 5.03 16.61 -1.42
CA ARG A 96 4.70 18.05 -1.43
C ARG A 96 5.82 18.90 -0.83
N LEU A 97 6.46 18.45 0.25
CA LEU A 97 7.59 19.14 0.85
C LEU A 97 8.81 19.17 -0.07
N ALA A 98 9.07 18.05 -0.75
CA ALA A 98 10.16 17.95 -1.71
C ALA A 98 9.92 18.83 -2.95
N ALA A 99 8.66 19.07 -3.32
CA ALA A 99 8.26 19.90 -4.46
C ALA A 99 8.11 21.40 -4.12
N ASP A 100 8.50 21.84 -2.93
CA ASP A 100 8.31 23.21 -2.45
C ASP A 100 6.83 23.68 -2.45
N GLU A 101 5.90 22.76 -2.24
CA GLU A 101 4.47 23.06 -2.13
C GLU A 101 4.05 23.33 -0.67
N VAL A 102 2.93 24.04 -0.50
CA VAL A 102 2.28 24.15 0.81
C VAL A 102 1.56 22.83 1.09
N VAL A 103 1.91 22.19 2.21
CA VAL A 103 1.24 20.97 2.66
C VAL A 103 -0.01 21.36 3.43
N ASP A 104 -1.18 21.21 2.82
CA ASP A 104 -2.46 21.16 3.51
C ASP A 104 -3.01 19.73 3.42
N ASN A 105 -2.98 19.02 4.56
CA ASN A 105 -3.55 17.68 4.72
C ASN A 105 -4.61 17.68 5.82
N THR A 106 -5.21 18.84 6.12
CA THR A 106 -6.06 19.00 7.30
C THR A 106 -7.28 18.08 7.23
N GLU A 107 -7.84 17.89 6.03
CA GLU A 107 -8.97 17.00 5.79
C GLU A 107 -8.57 15.53 5.90
N GLU A 108 -7.47 15.11 5.24
CA GLU A 108 -6.97 13.74 5.32
C GLU A 108 -6.60 13.34 6.74
N LEU A 109 -5.99 14.25 7.51
CA LEU A 109 -5.62 14.02 8.92
C LEU A 109 -6.83 14.00 9.85
N ALA A 110 -7.88 14.78 9.56
CA ALA A 110 -9.14 14.72 10.31
C ALA A 110 -9.85 13.39 10.08
N GLN A 111 -9.91 12.92 8.83
CA GLN A 111 -10.45 11.60 8.48
C GLN A 111 -9.64 10.49 9.13
N LEU A 112 -8.31 10.60 9.09
CA LEU A 112 -7.39 9.66 9.73
C LEU A 112 -7.60 9.59 11.25
N SER A 113 -7.70 10.75 11.90
CA SER A 113 -7.91 10.84 13.36
C SER A 113 -9.26 10.25 13.76
N ALA A 114 -10.33 10.56 13.03
CA ALA A 114 -11.66 9.97 13.27
C ALA A 114 -11.66 8.44 13.06
N ALA A 115 -10.94 7.94 12.05
CA ALA A 115 -10.78 6.50 11.81
C ALA A 115 -9.97 5.80 12.92
N LEU A 116 -8.99 6.48 13.52
CA LEU A 116 -8.21 5.98 14.65
C LEU A 116 -9.00 5.96 15.96
N GLU A 117 -9.85 6.96 16.19
CA GLU A 117 -10.70 7.06 17.39
C GLU A 117 -11.86 6.06 17.39
N SER A 118 -12.38 5.73 16.20
CA SER A 118 -13.49 4.79 16.03
C SER A 118 -13.07 3.31 16.11
N GLN A 119 -11.77 3.01 16.18
CA GLN A 119 -11.26 1.66 16.28
C GLN A 119 -10.81 1.30 17.69
N THR A 120 -11.27 0.16 18.18
CA THR A 120 -10.70 -0.47 19.39
C THR A 120 -9.25 -0.87 19.06
N PRO A 121 -8.24 -0.47 19.86
CA PRO A 121 -6.83 -0.67 19.51
C PRO A 121 -6.51 -2.16 19.45
N THR A 122 -6.58 -2.74 18.26
CA THR A 122 -6.34 -4.16 18.02
C THR A 122 -4.85 -4.47 18.05
N ILE A 123 -3.98 -3.47 17.85
CA ILE A 123 -2.53 -3.57 18.03
C ILE A 123 -1.98 -2.25 18.63
N PRO A 124 -1.65 -2.20 19.94
CA PRO A 124 -1.22 -0.97 20.63
C PRO A 124 -0.01 -0.26 20.00
N LYS A 125 0.93 -1.03 19.45
CA LYS A 125 2.13 -0.48 18.78
C LYS A 125 1.81 0.25 17.47
N GLU A 126 0.84 -0.26 16.69
CA GLU A 126 0.40 0.41 15.46
C GLU A 126 -0.39 1.67 15.78
N ALA A 127 -1.27 1.63 16.78
CA ALA A 127 -2.02 2.82 17.20
C ALA A 127 -1.07 3.98 17.61
N GLU A 128 0.04 3.66 18.28
CA GLU A 128 1.08 4.64 18.60
C GLU A 128 1.82 5.13 17.35
N ALA A 129 2.22 4.22 16.45
CA ALA A 129 2.88 4.58 15.19
C ALA A 129 1.98 5.49 14.32
N PHE A 130 0.68 5.18 14.24
CA PHE A 130 -0.31 5.97 13.53
C PHE A 130 -0.46 7.38 14.12
N LYS A 131 -0.60 7.48 15.45
CA LYS A 131 -0.66 8.78 16.14
C LYS A 131 0.61 9.60 15.92
N LYS A 132 1.78 8.96 15.94
CA LYS A 132 3.07 9.62 15.66
C LYS A 132 3.10 10.15 14.23
N ILE A 133 2.76 9.34 13.23
CA ILE A 133 2.75 9.79 11.82
C ILE A 133 1.78 10.96 11.63
N ALA A 134 0.55 10.86 12.16
CA ALA A 134 -0.44 11.93 12.09
C ALA A 134 0.04 13.23 12.76
N GLY A 135 0.67 13.13 13.92
CA GLY A 135 1.23 14.29 14.64
C GLY A 135 2.43 14.94 13.91
N ILE A 136 3.26 14.14 13.25
CA ILE A 136 4.40 14.67 12.50
C ILE A 136 3.87 15.40 11.24
N VAL A 137 2.92 14.82 10.51
CA VAL A 137 2.37 15.42 9.29
C VAL A 137 1.64 16.74 9.58
N THR A 138 0.91 16.86 10.69
CA THR A 138 0.24 18.13 11.09
C THR A 138 1.24 19.26 11.38
N THR A 139 2.39 18.94 11.99
CA THR A 139 3.39 19.93 12.43
C THR A 139 4.16 20.57 11.27
N VAL A 140 4.17 19.92 10.10
CA VAL A 140 4.94 20.34 8.92
C VAL A 140 4.22 21.39 8.07
N ALA A 141 2.95 21.69 8.34
CA ALA A 141 2.19 22.73 7.62
C ALA A 141 2.62 24.18 7.96
N VAL A 142 3.41 24.40 9.03
CA VAL A 142 3.48 25.72 9.69
C VAL A 142 4.81 26.47 9.52
N LYS A 143 5.94 25.82 9.20
CA LYS A 143 7.26 26.50 9.20
C LYS A 143 7.78 26.82 7.81
N ARG A 144 8.33 28.04 7.67
CA ARG A 144 8.93 28.59 6.44
C ARG A 144 10.26 27.93 6.03
N TRP A 145 10.81 27.04 6.86
CA TRP A 145 12.10 26.34 6.66
C TRP A 145 11.88 24.88 6.26
N ARG A 146 11.49 24.68 5.00
CA ARG A 146 11.02 23.39 4.47
C ARG A 146 12.09 22.29 4.43
N GLN A 147 13.35 22.65 4.26
CA GLN A 147 14.46 21.68 4.24
C GLN A 147 14.69 21.02 5.60
N ASP A 148 14.74 21.83 6.66
CA ASP A 148 14.81 21.34 8.04
C ASP A 148 13.54 20.54 8.39
N GLN A 149 12.37 20.96 7.89
CA GLN A 149 11.14 20.18 8.07
C GLN A 149 11.16 18.84 7.34
N LEU A 150 11.73 18.77 6.14
CA LEU A 150 11.86 17.53 5.37
C LEU A 150 12.80 16.55 6.09
N GLN A 151 13.97 17.02 6.54
CA GLN A 151 14.90 16.21 7.33
C GLN A 151 14.26 15.72 8.63
N ASN A 152 13.61 16.61 9.38
CA ASN A 152 12.93 16.28 10.63
C ASN A 152 11.75 15.32 10.41
N LEU A 153 10.97 15.48 9.34
CA LEU A 153 9.88 14.58 8.98
C LEU A 153 10.41 13.17 8.69
N ILE A 154 11.44 13.06 7.86
CA ILE A 154 12.06 11.77 7.54
C ILE A 154 12.62 11.12 8.81
N GLU A 155 13.32 11.89 9.64
CA GLU A 155 13.94 11.40 10.87
C GLU A 155 12.93 10.90 11.91
N GLN A 156 11.90 11.70 12.21
CA GLN A 156 10.89 11.36 13.20
C GLN A 156 9.95 10.25 12.71
N ALA A 157 9.70 10.19 11.40
CA ALA A 157 8.77 9.22 10.82
C ALA A 157 9.41 7.87 10.49
N ASN A 158 10.74 7.73 10.43
CA ASN A 158 11.39 6.49 10.00
C ASN A 158 10.92 5.26 10.79
N THR A 159 11.11 5.25 12.11
CA THR A 159 10.67 4.12 12.92
C THR A 159 9.17 3.82 12.79
N PRO A 160 8.25 4.78 12.96
CA PRO A 160 6.82 4.47 12.86
C PRO A 160 6.38 4.08 11.45
N ILE A 161 6.89 4.68 10.37
CA ILE A 161 6.48 4.29 9.01
C ILE A 161 6.97 2.90 8.67
N GLN A 162 8.19 2.53 9.07
CA GLN A 162 8.72 1.19 8.88
C GLN A 162 7.89 0.14 9.61
N GLN A 163 7.41 0.44 10.82
CA GLN A 163 6.51 -0.45 11.56
C GLN A 163 5.17 -0.66 10.85
N VAL A 164 4.60 0.40 10.25
CA VAL A 164 3.36 0.29 9.48
C VAL A 164 3.55 -0.52 8.21
N LEU A 165 4.64 -0.26 7.47
CA LEU A 165 4.99 -0.99 6.24
C LEU A 165 5.24 -2.47 6.52
N GLU A 166 6.03 -2.81 7.55
CA GLU A 166 6.31 -4.19 7.94
C GLU A 166 5.03 -4.92 8.35
N SER A 167 4.15 -4.27 9.11
CA SER A 167 2.88 -4.87 9.53
C SER A 167 1.97 -5.12 8.34
N LEU A 168 1.82 -4.14 7.45
CA LEU A 168 1.01 -4.28 6.25
C LEU A 168 1.57 -5.36 5.31
N HIS A 169 2.89 -5.42 5.16
CA HIS A 169 3.57 -6.45 4.38
C HIS A 169 3.27 -7.85 4.94
N ARG A 170 3.33 -8.03 6.27
CA ARG A 170 2.99 -9.30 6.93
C ARG A 170 1.52 -9.68 6.72
N ILE A 171 0.61 -8.73 6.85
CA ILE A 171 -0.83 -8.96 6.62
C ILE A 171 -1.09 -9.43 5.18
N VAL A 172 -0.47 -8.77 4.21
CA VAL A 172 -0.61 -9.11 2.79
C VAL A 172 0.02 -10.47 2.49
N SER A 173 1.29 -10.65 2.87
CA SER A 173 2.05 -11.86 2.52
C SER A 173 1.54 -13.10 3.25
N ASP A 174 1.39 -13.01 4.58
CA ASP A 174 1.03 -14.17 5.39
C ASP A 174 -0.50 -14.34 5.46
N GLY A 175 -1.22 -13.24 5.66
CA GLY A 175 -2.68 -13.25 5.75
C GLY A 175 -3.34 -13.52 4.39
N PHE A 176 -3.16 -12.61 3.44
CA PHE A 176 -3.84 -12.73 2.14
C PHE A 176 -3.21 -13.87 1.32
N GLY A 177 -1.89 -13.98 1.32
CA GLY A 177 -1.19 -15.08 0.66
C GLY A 177 -1.52 -16.46 1.26
N GLY A 178 -1.60 -16.57 2.59
CA GLY A 178 -1.97 -17.81 3.26
C GLY A 178 -3.39 -18.28 2.96
N ASP A 179 -4.34 -17.34 2.83
CA ASP A 179 -5.70 -17.65 2.38
C ASP A 179 -5.71 -18.20 0.95
N LEU A 180 -4.95 -17.61 0.04
CA LEU A 180 -4.90 -18.05 -1.35
C LEU A 180 -4.30 -19.45 -1.48
N GLN A 181 -3.26 -19.78 -0.71
CA GLN A 181 -2.74 -21.15 -0.61
C GLN A 181 -3.79 -22.14 -0.08
N THR A 182 -4.60 -21.69 0.89
CA THR A 182 -5.70 -22.49 1.45
C THR A 182 -6.85 -22.66 0.46
N GLU A 183 -7.16 -21.64 -0.35
CA GLU A 183 -8.16 -21.67 -1.42
C GLU A 183 -7.71 -22.64 -2.52
N GLU A 184 -6.44 -22.56 -2.93
CA GLU A 184 -5.82 -23.44 -3.92
C GLU A 184 -5.95 -24.92 -3.52
N ALA A 185 -5.51 -25.27 -2.31
CA ALA A 185 -5.61 -26.63 -1.81
C ALA A 185 -7.06 -27.13 -1.74
N ALA A 186 -8.00 -26.26 -1.38
CA ALA A 186 -9.42 -26.62 -1.31
C ALA A 186 -10.02 -26.86 -2.71
N ILE A 187 -9.72 -26.00 -3.68
CA ILE A 187 -10.13 -26.17 -5.08
C ILE A 187 -9.59 -27.49 -5.62
N GLN A 188 -8.29 -27.74 -5.42
CA GLN A 188 -7.65 -28.96 -5.90
C GLN A 188 -8.32 -30.21 -5.31
N ASN A 189 -8.50 -30.27 -4.00
CA ASN A 189 -9.13 -31.41 -3.34
C ASN A 189 -10.59 -31.60 -3.79
N TYR A 190 -11.36 -30.51 -3.90
CA TYR A 190 -12.75 -30.55 -4.29
C TYR A 190 -12.94 -31.14 -5.69
N TYR A 191 -12.26 -30.58 -6.69
CA TYR A 191 -12.42 -31.04 -8.07
C TYR A 191 -11.80 -32.42 -8.30
N MET A 192 -10.66 -32.73 -7.66
CA MET A 192 -10.06 -34.07 -7.78
C MET A 192 -10.99 -35.16 -7.25
N THR A 193 -11.68 -34.91 -6.13
CA THR A 193 -12.67 -35.83 -5.57
C THR A 193 -13.81 -36.06 -6.58
N LEU A 194 -14.41 -34.99 -7.11
CA LEU A 194 -15.49 -35.10 -8.09
C LEU A 194 -15.07 -35.84 -9.37
N ILE A 195 -13.86 -35.59 -9.87
CA ILE A 195 -13.33 -36.27 -11.06
C ILE A 195 -13.14 -37.77 -10.80
N MET A 196 -12.64 -38.14 -9.62
CA MET A 196 -12.43 -39.54 -9.24
C MET A 196 -13.76 -40.30 -9.08
N GLU A 197 -14.78 -39.66 -8.50
CA GLU A 197 -16.09 -40.27 -8.25
C GLU A 197 -16.97 -40.34 -9.51
N SER A 198 -16.76 -39.43 -10.47
CA SER A 198 -17.52 -39.41 -11.71
C SER A 198 -17.26 -40.67 -12.57
N GLN A 199 -18.30 -41.14 -13.25
CA GLN A 199 -18.21 -42.20 -14.26
C GLN A 199 -18.39 -41.68 -15.69
N ASP A 200 -18.78 -40.40 -15.86
CA ASP A 200 -19.02 -39.77 -17.15
C ASP A 200 -17.73 -39.10 -17.68
N PRO A 201 -17.16 -39.56 -18.82
CA PRO A 201 -15.98 -38.94 -19.42
C PRO A 201 -16.15 -37.46 -19.77
N ALA A 202 -17.34 -37.06 -20.24
CA ALA A 202 -17.60 -35.66 -20.60
C ALA A 202 -17.65 -34.78 -19.34
N GLY A 203 -18.33 -35.25 -18.29
CA GLY A 203 -18.33 -34.62 -16.98
C GLY A 203 -16.93 -34.49 -16.37
N LYS A 204 -16.06 -35.49 -16.53
CA LYS A 204 -14.65 -35.41 -16.08
C LYS A 204 -13.87 -34.32 -16.80
N ALA A 205 -14.00 -34.24 -18.13
CA ALA A 205 -13.35 -33.21 -18.93
C ALA A 205 -13.81 -31.81 -18.49
N ALA A 206 -15.13 -31.61 -18.36
CA ALA A 206 -15.68 -30.34 -17.90
C ALA A 206 -15.17 -29.98 -16.49
N LEU A 207 -15.17 -30.91 -15.53
CA LEU A 207 -14.66 -30.68 -14.17
C LEU A 207 -13.17 -30.30 -14.16
N ALA A 208 -12.36 -30.89 -15.04
CA ALA A 208 -10.95 -30.53 -15.20
C ALA A 208 -10.80 -29.09 -15.70
N GLU A 209 -11.55 -28.70 -16.73
CA GLU A 209 -11.55 -27.31 -17.24
C GLU A 209 -12.00 -26.31 -16.16
N TRP A 210 -13.06 -26.64 -15.41
CA TRP A 210 -13.51 -25.79 -14.31
C TRP A 210 -12.46 -25.66 -13.21
N LYS A 211 -11.76 -26.75 -12.86
CA LYS A 211 -10.67 -26.70 -11.89
C LYS A 211 -9.58 -25.74 -12.39
N ASP A 212 -9.13 -25.90 -13.62
CA ASP A 212 -8.05 -25.10 -14.19
C ASP A 212 -8.42 -23.60 -14.23
N LEU A 213 -9.67 -23.28 -14.60
CA LEU A 213 -10.18 -21.91 -14.52
C LEU A 213 -10.13 -21.34 -13.10
N ARG A 214 -10.55 -22.10 -12.08
CA ARG A 214 -10.54 -21.64 -10.68
C ARG A 214 -9.12 -21.49 -10.14
N MET A 215 -8.21 -22.39 -10.51
CA MET A 215 -6.80 -22.31 -10.16
C MET A 215 -6.15 -21.07 -10.79
N SER A 216 -6.44 -20.77 -12.06
CA SER A 216 -5.96 -19.54 -12.72
C SER A 216 -6.42 -18.28 -11.98
N GLN A 217 -7.68 -18.24 -11.55
CA GLN A 217 -8.21 -17.12 -10.76
C GLN A 217 -7.48 -16.97 -9.42
N VAL A 218 -7.15 -18.06 -8.72
CA VAL A 218 -6.33 -17.98 -7.49
C VAL A 218 -4.91 -17.50 -7.80
N HIS A 219 -4.34 -17.95 -8.92
CA HIS A 219 -2.99 -17.56 -9.34
C HIS A 219 -2.88 -16.06 -9.63
N GLU A 220 -3.83 -15.49 -10.39
CA GLU A 220 -3.90 -14.04 -10.67
C GLU A 220 -3.93 -13.21 -9.38
N ARG A 221 -4.73 -13.65 -8.41
CA ARG A 221 -4.82 -12.99 -7.09
C ARG A 221 -3.54 -13.14 -6.27
N SER A 222 -2.90 -14.31 -6.37
CA SER A 222 -1.61 -14.57 -5.70
C SER A 222 -0.50 -13.70 -6.27
N GLU A 223 -0.49 -13.48 -7.59
CA GLU A 223 0.42 -12.57 -8.25
C GLU A 223 0.18 -11.12 -7.78
N ALA A 224 -1.08 -10.68 -7.69
CA ALA A 224 -1.42 -9.35 -7.18
C ALA A 224 -0.92 -9.14 -5.73
N VAL A 225 -1.10 -10.13 -4.85
CA VAL A 225 -0.55 -10.11 -3.47
C VAL A 225 0.97 -9.99 -3.48
N GLN A 226 1.67 -10.76 -4.32
CA GLN A 226 3.13 -10.70 -4.43
C GLN A 226 3.65 -9.38 -4.98
N ILE A 227 2.99 -8.83 -6.00
CA ILE A 227 3.32 -7.52 -6.57
C ILE A 227 3.19 -6.45 -5.49
N TYR A 228 2.07 -6.47 -4.76
CA TYR A 228 1.85 -5.49 -3.70
C TYR A 228 2.84 -5.63 -2.54
N GLY A 229 3.20 -6.86 -2.14
CA GLY A 229 4.28 -7.10 -1.17
C GLY A 229 5.60 -6.44 -1.61
N LYS A 230 6.00 -6.63 -2.88
CA LYS A 230 7.21 -5.99 -3.43
C LYS A 230 7.13 -4.46 -3.44
N VAL A 231 5.95 -3.88 -3.68
CA VAL A 231 5.74 -2.43 -3.59
C VAL A 231 6.01 -1.94 -2.17
N LEU A 232 5.51 -2.65 -1.14
CA LEU A 232 5.76 -2.30 0.26
C LEU A 232 7.25 -2.37 0.62
N ASP A 233 7.97 -3.39 0.14
CA ASP A 233 9.43 -3.51 0.31
C ASP A 233 10.15 -2.33 -0.35
N GLN A 234 9.76 -1.97 -1.57
CA GLN A 234 10.36 -0.85 -2.30
C GLN A 234 10.14 0.50 -1.58
N ILE A 235 8.95 0.72 -1.02
CA ILE A 235 8.64 1.90 -0.21
C ILE A 235 9.49 1.90 1.07
N SER A 236 9.56 0.76 1.77
CA SER A 236 10.37 0.59 2.99
C SER A 236 11.84 0.89 2.74
N ASP A 237 12.44 0.27 1.73
CA ASP A 237 13.83 0.47 1.33
C ASP A 237 14.09 1.91 0.85
N GLY A 238 13.14 2.47 0.09
CA GLY A 238 13.20 3.84 -0.40
C GLY A 238 13.22 4.84 0.75
N HIS A 239 12.35 4.64 1.73
CA HIS A 239 12.29 5.46 2.93
C HIS A 239 13.56 5.35 3.77
N GLN A 240 14.09 4.14 3.98
CA GLN A 240 15.32 3.93 4.73
C GLN A 240 16.52 4.64 4.06
N ARG A 241 16.62 4.59 2.73
CA ARG A 241 17.65 5.36 1.99
C ARG A 241 17.50 6.87 2.20
N LEU A 242 16.28 7.40 2.19
CA LEU A 242 16.03 8.81 2.50
C LEU A 242 16.46 9.16 3.92
N PHE A 243 16.18 8.30 4.89
CA PHE A 243 16.62 8.47 6.28
C PHE A 243 18.15 8.50 6.40
N ASP A 244 18.84 7.56 5.77
CA ASP A 244 20.31 7.47 5.81
C ASP A 244 20.97 8.67 5.14
N GLN A 245 20.36 9.19 4.07
CA GLN A 245 20.89 10.31 3.29
C GLN A 245 20.34 11.68 3.70
N ARG A 246 19.46 11.76 4.71
CA ARG A 246 18.69 12.98 5.04
C ARG A 246 19.56 14.23 5.19
N GLN A 247 20.74 14.08 5.77
CA GLN A 247 21.72 15.16 6.01
C GLN A 247 22.37 15.70 4.72
N ASN A 248 22.28 14.95 3.61
CA ASN A 248 22.83 15.31 2.31
C ASN A 248 21.75 15.70 1.28
N LEU A 249 20.46 15.71 1.65
CA LEU A 249 19.36 16.12 0.76
C LEU A 249 19.43 17.60 0.32
N THR A 250 20.33 18.37 0.93
CA THR A 250 20.40 19.84 0.83
C THR A 250 21.78 20.36 0.42
N LYS A 251 22.69 19.48 -0.06
CA LYS A 251 24.00 19.89 -0.56
C LYS A 251 23.98 20.16 -2.06
#